data_AF-A0A382YWV9-F1
#
_entry.id   AF-A0A382YWV9-F1
#
_cell.length_a   1.000
_cell.length_b   1.000
_cell.length_c   1.000
_cell.angle_alpha   90.00
_cell.angle_beta   90.00
_cell.angle_gamma   90.00
#
_symmetry.space_group_name_H-M   'P 1'
#
loop_
_entity.id
_entity.type
_entity.pdbx_description
1 polymer ?
#
loop_
_entity_poly.entity_id
_entity_poly.type
_entity_poly.pdbx_seq_one_letter_code
_entity_poly.pdbx_strand_id
1 'polypeptide(L)'
;MAMVVVVMGAWTFVQIRAAQSDGPVFDEVYFVTRGLTMLRTGDMRLVNNDPPFLGVLQALPSSFRTDVVLPLGNRSWEEADDYWFSLELMYWFGNDPDALIYRSRLATVALVSLLPLFVWLWATKLGGWRTGMFALLFVSLDPN
;
A
#
# COMPACT_ATOMS: atom_id res chain seq x y z
N MET A 1 12.30 22.33 -14.26
CA MET A 1 12.55 21.47 -13.08
C MET A 1 11.75 21.88 -11.84
N ALA A 2 11.79 23.14 -11.38
CA ALA A 2 11.04 23.57 -10.19
C ALA A 2 9.54 23.21 -10.23
N MET A 3 8.87 23.45 -11.36
CA MET A 3 7.44 23.10 -11.54
C MET A 3 7.15 21.61 -11.35
N VAL A 4 8.01 20.72 -11.88
CA VAL A 4 7.85 19.27 -11.76
C VAL A 4 7.88 18.86 -10.29
N VAL A 5 8.87 19.36 -9.56
CA VAL A 5 9.05 19.08 -8.14
C VAL A 5 7.86 19.57 -7.32
N VAL A 6 7.34 20.76 -7.63
CA VAL A 6 6.15 21.30 -6.94
C VAL A 6 4.92 20.44 -7.19
N VAL A 7 4.64 20.08 -8.45
CA VAL A 7 3.45 19.27 -8.78
C VAL A 7 3.56 17.88 -8.17
N MET A 8 4.71 17.21 -8.32
CA MET A 8 4.93 15.89 -7.72
C MET A 8 4.88 15.94 -6.19
N GLY A 9 5.49 16.95 -5.58
CA GLY A 9 5.46 17.14 -4.13
C GLY A 9 4.05 17.37 -3.61
N ALA A 10 3.25 18.20 -4.29
CA ALA A 10 1.85 18.42 -3.95
C ALA A 10 1.01 17.16 -4.11
N TRP A 11 1.20 16.42 -5.21
CA TRP A 11 0.51 15.14 -5.45
C TRP A 11 0.84 14.11 -4.37
N THR A 12 2.12 13.86 -4.10
CA THR A 12 2.52 12.91 -3.03
C THR A 12 2.02 13.35 -1.67
N PHE A 13 2.02 14.66 -1.38
CA PHE A 13 1.48 15.18 -0.13
C PHE A 13 -0.01 14.88 0.02
N VAL A 14 -0.82 15.11 -1.02
CA VAL A 14 -2.25 14.78 -1.00
C VAL A 14 -2.46 13.29 -0.74
N GLN A 15 -1.69 12.42 -1.39
CA GLN A 15 -1.79 10.96 -1.19
C GLN A 15 -1.43 10.53 0.25
N ILE A 16 -0.40 11.12 0.85
CA ILE A 16 -0.06 10.86 2.26
C ILE A 16 -1.19 11.33 3.19
N ARG A 17 -1.80 12.48 2.90
CA ARG A 17 -2.91 13.01 3.70
C ARG A 17 -4.13 12.10 3.62
N ALA A 18 -4.52 11.67 2.42
CA ALA A 18 -5.60 10.71 2.20
C ALA A 18 -5.32 9.39 2.92
N ALA A 19 -4.08 8.88 2.82
CA ALA A 19 -3.70 7.65 3.49
C ALA A 19 -3.88 7.70 5.02
N GLN A 20 -3.75 8.88 5.62
CA GLN A 20 -3.90 9.10 7.06
C GLN A 20 -5.35 9.39 7.47
N SER A 21 -6.15 10.06 6.63
CA SER A 21 -7.50 10.53 7.00
C SER A 21 -8.62 9.57 6.61
N ASP A 22 -8.41 8.76 5.58
CA ASP A 22 -9.49 8.00 4.97
C ASP A 22 -9.71 6.69 5.71
N GLY A 23 -10.98 6.29 5.84
CA GLY A 23 -11.34 5.01 6.47
C GLY A 23 -10.74 3.82 5.71
N PRO A 24 -10.54 2.68 6.38
CA PRO A 24 -10.05 1.48 5.73
C PRO A 24 -11.06 0.94 4.71
N VAL A 25 -10.56 0.46 3.58
CA VAL A 25 -11.34 -0.27 2.59
C VAL A 25 -11.11 -1.77 2.73
N PHE A 26 -12.11 -2.56 2.31
CA PHE A 26 -12.21 -3.98 2.62
C PHE A 26 -10.93 -4.78 2.30
N ASP A 27 -10.31 -4.55 1.14
CA ASP A 27 -9.17 -5.35 0.70
C ASP A 27 -7.85 -5.02 1.41
N GLU A 28 -7.71 -3.82 1.99
CA GLU A 28 -6.48 -3.38 2.64
C GLU A 28 -6.12 -4.27 3.83
N VAL A 29 -7.14 -4.75 4.52
CA VAL A 29 -7.02 -5.63 5.67
C VAL A 29 -6.38 -6.96 5.27
N TYR A 30 -6.76 -7.52 4.10
CA TYR A 30 -6.18 -8.77 3.59
C TYR A 30 -4.74 -8.61 3.14
N PHE A 31 -4.43 -7.56 2.36
CA PHE A 31 -3.07 -7.36 1.87
C PHE A 31 -2.06 -7.21 3.00
N VAL A 32 -2.40 -6.44 4.04
CA VAL A 32 -1.55 -6.29 5.22
C VAL A 32 -1.38 -7.61 5.96
N THR A 33 -2.49 -8.33 6.18
CA THR A 33 -2.48 -9.61 6.88
C THR A 33 -1.60 -10.64 6.17
N ARG A 34 -1.88 -10.91 4.89
CA ARG A 34 -1.14 -11.87 4.07
C ARG A 34 0.33 -11.51 3.98
N GLY A 35 0.65 -10.22 3.83
CA GLY A 35 2.03 -9.75 3.80
C GLY A 35 2.76 -9.96 5.13
N LEU A 36 2.12 -9.66 6.25
CA LEU A 36 2.70 -9.85 7.58
C LEU A 36 2.90 -11.32 7.92
N THR A 37 1.92 -12.18 7.65
CA THR A 37 2.05 -13.62 7.88
C THR A 37 3.15 -14.19 7.01
N MET A 38 3.19 -13.83 5.73
CA MET A 38 4.21 -14.28 4.80
C MET A 38 5.62 -13.87 5.24
N LEU A 39 5.81 -12.61 5.64
CA LEU A 39 7.11 -12.11 6.10
C LEU A 39 7.59 -12.74 7.42
N ARG A 40 6.67 -13.12 8.32
CA ARG A 40 7.03 -13.66 9.65
C ARG A 40 7.10 -15.18 9.72
N THR A 41 6.31 -15.87 8.91
CA THR A 41 6.18 -17.32 8.97
C THR A 41 6.78 -18.01 7.74
N GLY A 42 6.91 -17.29 6.61
CA GLY A 42 7.24 -17.88 5.31
C GLY A 42 6.10 -18.72 4.71
N ASP A 43 4.94 -18.76 5.37
CA ASP A 43 3.80 -19.57 4.96
C ASP A 43 2.85 -18.78 4.06
N MET A 44 2.59 -19.33 2.88
CA MET A 44 1.74 -18.73 1.85
C MET A 44 0.27 -19.15 1.94
N ARG A 45 -0.19 -19.85 2.99
CA ARG A 45 -1.55 -20.41 3.04
C ARG A 45 -2.68 -19.38 2.86
N LEU A 46 -2.48 -18.15 3.33
CA LEU A 46 -3.46 -17.06 3.19
C LEU A 46 -3.32 -16.31 1.85
N VAL A 47 -2.23 -16.56 1.10
CA VAL A 47 -2.06 -16.00 -0.24
C VAL A 47 -3.06 -16.69 -1.16
N ASN A 48 -3.93 -15.88 -1.78
CA ASN A 48 -4.94 -16.32 -2.72
C ASN A 48 -4.39 -16.31 -4.16
N ASN A 49 -5.22 -15.95 -5.15
CA ASN A 49 -4.84 -15.87 -6.57
C ASN A 49 -3.85 -14.73 -6.92
N ASP A 50 -3.62 -13.78 -6.02
CA ASP A 50 -2.77 -12.62 -6.30
C ASP A 50 -1.29 -12.92 -5.97
N PRO A 51 -0.33 -12.51 -6.82
CA PRO A 51 1.08 -12.63 -6.50
C PRO A 51 1.41 -11.94 -5.16
N PRO A 52 2.21 -12.56 -4.28
CA PRO A 52 2.42 -12.08 -2.91
C PRO A 52 3.20 -10.76 -2.83
N PHE A 53 3.80 -10.32 -3.93
CA PHE A 53 4.71 -9.17 -3.98
C PHE A 53 4.11 -7.90 -3.38
N LEU A 54 2.88 -7.53 -3.78
CA LEU A 54 2.26 -6.30 -3.29
C LEU A 54 1.93 -6.36 -1.80
N GLY A 55 1.36 -7.48 -1.33
CA GLY A 55 1.09 -7.67 0.10
C GLY A 55 2.37 -7.63 0.94
N VAL A 56 3.44 -8.29 0.48
CA VAL A 56 4.76 -8.25 1.14
C VAL A 56 5.33 -6.83 1.17
N LEU A 57 5.29 -6.10 0.06
CA LEU A 57 5.77 -4.71 -0.01
C LEU A 57 4.99 -3.81 0.95
N GLN A 58 3.67 -3.97 0.98
CA GLN A 58 2.75 -3.23 1.85
C GLN A 58 2.94 -3.57 3.34
N ALA A 59 3.23 -4.82 3.68
CA ALA A 59 3.49 -5.22 5.05
C ALA A 59 4.91 -4.88 5.54
N LEU A 60 5.85 -4.62 4.63
CA LEU A 60 7.26 -4.38 4.96
C LEU A 60 7.49 -3.27 6.01
N PRO A 61 6.81 -2.11 5.98
CA PRO A 61 6.99 -1.08 7.01
C PRO A 61 6.50 -1.51 8.41
N SER A 62 5.61 -2.50 8.47
CA SER A 62 5.06 -3.06 9.72
C SER A 62 5.76 -4.35 10.14
N SER A 63 6.56 -4.99 9.28
CA SER A 63 7.14 -6.30 9.54
C SER A 63 8.16 -6.29 10.69
N PHE A 64 8.89 -5.19 10.85
CA PHE A 64 9.90 -4.98 11.91
C PHE A 64 9.31 -4.70 13.29
N ARG A 65 7.99 -4.52 13.40
CA ARG A 65 7.30 -4.26 14.68
C ARG A 65 7.23 -5.52 15.53
N THR A 66 7.76 -5.51 16.74
CA THR A 66 7.63 -6.66 17.65
C THR A 66 6.30 -6.71 18.39
N ASP A 67 5.53 -5.62 18.38
CA ASP A 67 4.26 -5.48 19.10
C ASP A 67 3.04 -5.99 18.32
N VAL A 68 3.19 -6.34 17.04
CA VAL A 68 2.09 -6.89 16.24
C VAL A 68 1.90 -8.37 16.57
N VAL A 69 0.70 -8.76 16.96
CA VAL A 69 0.33 -10.13 17.34
C VAL A 69 -0.32 -10.85 16.15
N LEU A 70 0.20 -12.04 15.80
CA LEU A 70 -0.42 -12.92 14.80
C LEU A 70 -1.21 -14.03 15.52
N PRO A 71 -2.51 -14.24 15.23
CA PRO A 71 -3.35 -15.25 15.87
C PRO A 71 -3.13 -16.67 15.29
N LEU A 72 -1.87 -17.12 15.22
CA LEU A 72 -1.47 -18.37 14.56
C LEU A 72 -2.05 -19.65 15.22
N GLY A 73 -2.60 -19.55 16.43
CA GLY A 73 -3.24 -20.66 17.13
C GLY A 73 -4.75 -20.76 16.91
N ASN A 74 -5.35 -19.84 16.13
CA ASN A 74 -6.78 -19.83 15.88
C ASN A 74 -7.17 -20.75 14.72
N ARG A 75 -8.42 -21.21 14.74
CA ARG A 75 -9.00 -22.04 13.68
C ARG A 75 -8.90 -21.41 12.29
N SER A 76 -9.06 -20.09 12.21
CA SER A 76 -8.93 -19.31 10.97
C SER A 76 -7.55 -19.51 10.30
N TRP A 77 -6.48 -19.67 11.07
CA TRP A 77 -5.14 -19.96 10.55
C TRP A 77 -4.99 -21.39 10.05
N GLU A 78 -5.58 -22.35 10.77
CA GLU A 78 -5.55 -23.77 10.41
C GLU A 78 -6.34 -24.04 9.12
N GLU A 79 -7.48 -23.38 8.95
CA GLU A 79 -8.37 -23.51 7.79
C GLU A 79 -7.95 -22.63 6.60
N ALA A 80 -6.89 -21.83 6.75
CA ALA A 80 -6.48 -20.81 5.79
C ALA A 80 -7.62 -19.84 5.42
N ASP A 81 -8.47 -19.52 6.40
CA ASP A 81 -9.58 -18.58 6.24
C ASP A 81 -9.06 -17.15 6.32
N ASP A 82 -8.69 -16.61 5.17
CA ASP A 82 -8.16 -15.25 5.02
C ASP A 82 -9.11 -14.18 5.57
N TYR A 83 -10.43 -14.38 5.42
CA TYR A 83 -11.42 -13.43 5.93
C TYR A 83 -11.38 -13.32 7.45
N TRP A 84 -11.60 -14.43 8.14
CA TRP A 84 -11.65 -14.43 9.60
C TRP A 84 -10.29 -14.17 10.22
N PHE A 85 -9.21 -14.71 9.64
CA PHE A 85 -7.86 -14.51 10.16
C PHE A 85 -7.46 -13.02 10.07
N SER A 86 -7.81 -12.33 8.98
CA SER A 86 -7.54 -10.89 8.86
C SER A 86 -8.33 -10.05 9.86
N LEU A 87 -9.61 -10.36 10.11
CA LEU A 87 -10.39 -9.66 11.12
C LEU A 87 -9.86 -9.90 12.54
N GLU A 88 -9.49 -11.14 12.84
CA GLU A 88 -8.87 -11.51 14.12
C GLU A 88 -7.58 -10.71 14.34
N LEU A 89 -6.65 -10.78 13.38
CA LEU A 89 -5.38 -10.06 13.45
C LEU A 89 -5.63 -8.56 13.65
N MET A 90 -6.48 -7.94 12.84
CA MET A 90 -6.66 -6.49 12.91
C MET A 90 -7.34 -6.07 14.21
N TYR A 91 -8.45 -6.71 14.58
CA TYR A 91 -9.40 -6.11 15.51
C TYR A 91 -9.54 -6.83 16.86
N TRP A 92 -9.11 -8.10 16.98
CA TRP A 92 -9.40 -8.90 18.19
C TRP A 92 -8.19 -9.23 19.05
N PHE A 93 -6.98 -8.98 18.55
CA PHE A 93 -5.72 -9.30 19.25
C PHE A 93 -4.96 -8.06 19.76
N GLY A 94 -5.63 -6.91 19.85
CA GLY A 94 -5.05 -5.68 20.41
C GLY A 94 -4.03 -4.98 19.51
N ASN A 95 -3.98 -5.36 18.23
CA ASN A 95 -3.23 -4.61 17.22
C ASN A 95 -3.90 -3.26 16.96
N ASP A 96 -3.16 -2.35 16.32
CA ASP A 96 -3.65 -1.05 15.87
C ASP A 96 -3.92 -1.10 14.35
N PRO A 97 -5.18 -1.34 13.92
CA PRO A 97 -5.51 -1.43 12.50
C PRO A 97 -5.15 -0.16 11.74
N ASP A 98 -5.41 1.00 12.32
CA ASP A 98 -5.20 2.29 11.67
C ASP A 98 -3.70 2.50 11.41
N ALA A 99 -2.84 2.20 12.38
CA ALA A 99 -1.40 2.28 12.18
C ALA A 99 -0.87 1.25 11.18
N LEU A 100 -1.42 0.02 11.18
CA LEU A 100 -1.02 -1.03 10.24
C LEU A 100 -1.40 -0.67 8.79
N ILE A 101 -2.62 -0.19 8.59
CA ILE A 101 -3.15 0.21 7.28
C ILE A 101 -2.44 1.47 6.79
N TYR A 102 -2.27 2.50 7.64
CA TYR A 102 -1.54 3.70 7.26
C TYR A 102 -0.12 3.39 6.76
N ARG A 103 0.61 2.53 7.47
CA ARG A 103 1.96 2.09 7.08
C ARG A 103 1.97 1.33 5.75
N SER A 104 0.97 0.50 5.52
CA SER A 104 0.78 -0.19 4.25
C SER A 104 0.50 0.77 3.11
N ARG A 105 -0.35 1.76 3.34
CA ARG A 105 -0.62 2.82 2.37
C ARG A 105 0.64 3.62 2.05
N LEU A 106 1.53 3.89 3.01
CA LEU A 106 2.80 4.57 2.72
C LEU A 106 3.67 3.81 1.70
N ALA A 107 3.72 2.48 1.78
CA ALA A 107 4.41 1.68 0.77
C ALA A 107 3.75 1.81 -0.61
N THR A 108 2.41 1.81 -0.64
CA THR A 108 1.64 2.02 -1.88
C THR A 108 1.87 3.42 -2.45
N VAL A 109 1.82 4.47 -1.63
CA VAL A 109 2.08 5.87 -2.03
C VAL A 109 3.50 6.01 -2.59
N ALA A 110 4.50 5.36 -1.98
CA ALA A 110 5.87 5.36 -2.49
C ALA A 110 5.94 4.75 -3.89
N LEU A 111 5.26 3.62 -4.12
CA LEU A 111 5.23 2.95 -5.42
C LEU A 111 4.48 3.79 -6.47
N VAL A 112 3.29 4.29 -6.16
CA VAL A 112 2.46 5.06 -7.10
C VAL A 112 3.10 6.43 -7.41
N SER A 113 3.87 7.02 -6.49
CA SER A 113 4.64 8.25 -6.76
C SER A 113 5.63 8.13 -7.92
N LEU A 114 6.02 6.91 -8.29
CA LEU A 114 6.89 6.67 -9.44
C LEU A 114 6.16 6.83 -10.79
N LEU A 115 4.84 6.65 -10.82
CA LEU A 115 4.05 6.70 -12.05
C LEU A 115 4.01 8.11 -12.66
N PRO A 116 3.65 9.19 -11.94
CA PRO A 116 3.68 10.55 -12.49
C PRO A 116 5.08 10.94 -13.01
N LEU A 117 6.14 10.51 -12.32
CA LEU A 117 7.52 10.71 -12.75
C LEU A 117 7.79 10.02 -14.10
N PHE A 118 7.41 8.75 -14.20
CA PHE A 118 7.61 7.97 -15.43
C PHE A 118 6.83 8.56 -16.60
N VAL A 119 5.57 8.93 -16.38
CA VAL A 119 4.72 9.56 -17.40
C VAL A 119 5.33 10.89 -17.86
N TRP A 120 5.79 11.74 -16.93
CA TRP A 120 6.48 12.97 -17.28
C TRP A 120 7.74 12.71 -18.12
N LEU A 121 8.60 11.78 -17.70
CA LEU A 121 9.83 11.43 -18.41
C LEU A 121 9.54 10.93 -19.82
N TRP A 122 8.54 10.05 -19.97
CA TRP A 122 8.20 9.45 -21.25
C TRP A 122 7.56 10.47 -22.20
N ALA A 123 6.58 11.23 -21.74
CA ALA A 123 5.94 12.28 -22.54
C ALA A 123 6.93 13.40 -22.93
N THR A 124 7.90 13.71 -22.06
CA THR A 124 8.98 14.66 -22.38
C THR A 124 9.86 14.14 -23.52
N LYS A 125 10.16 12.84 -23.56
CA LYS A 125 10.92 12.24 -24.67
C LYS A 125 10.14 12.27 -26.00
N LEU A 126 8.82 12.16 -25.96
CA LEU A 126 7.98 12.12 -27.16
C LEU A 126 7.68 13.50 -27.75
N GLY A 127 7.43 14.50 -26.91
CA GLY A 127 6.93 15.80 -27.36
C GLY A 127 7.63 17.00 -26.72
N GLY A 128 8.75 16.78 -26.04
CA GLY A 128 9.48 17.81 -25.31
C GLY A 128 8.79 18.22 -24.01
N TRP A 129 9.38 19.24 -23.36
CA TRP A 129 9.03 19.66 -22.01
C TRP A 129 7.54 19.99 -21.80
N ARG A 130 6.90 20.69 -22.75
CA ARG A 130 5.50 21.12 -22.63
C ARG A 130 4.55 19.92 -22.59
N THR A 131 4.76 18.96 -23.47
CA THR A 131 3.98 17.71 -23.52
C THR A 131 4.15 16.91 -22.23
N GLY A 132 5.39 16.82 -21.73
CA GLY A 132 5.66 16.25 -20.42
C GLY A 132 4.86 16.92 -19.29
N MET A 133 4.80 18.26 -19.28
CA MET A 133 4.04 18.99 -18.25
C MET A 133 2.54 18.79 -18.33
N PHE A 134 1.95 18.75 -19.52
CA PHE A 134 0.53 18.43 -19.66
C PHE A 134 0.23 16.99 -19.20
N ALA A 135 1.06 16.02 -19.56
CA ALA A 135 0.90 14.64 -19.13
C ALA A 135 1.02 14.49 -17.60
N LEU A 136 2.00 15.16 -16.99
CA LEU A 136 2.15 15.18 -15.52
C LEU A 136 0.91 15.77 -14.85
N LEU A 137 0.38 16.88 -15.37
CA LEU A 137 -0.80 17.53 -14.83
C LEU A 137 -2.03 16.62 -14.94
N PHE A 138 -2.24 15.96 -16.07
CA PHE A 138 -3.37 15.03 -16.24
C PHE A 138 -3.29 13.86 -15.27
N VAL A 139 -2.14 13.19 -15.16
CA VAL A 139 -1.98 12.08 -14.20
C VAL A 139 -2.10 12.55 -12.76
N SER A 140 -1.66 13.77 -12.44
CA SER A 140 -1.76 14.29 -11.06
C SER A 140 -3.17 14.71 -10.67
N LEU A 141 -4.08 14.89 -11.65
CA LEU A 141 -5.46 15.31 -11.44
C LEU A 141 -6.46 14.17 -11.73
N ASP A 142 -5.97 12.97 -12.07
CA ASP A 142 -6.81 11.79 -12.21
C ASP A 142 -7.28 11.34 -10.81
N PRO A 143 -8.60 11.19 -10.58
CA PRO A 143 -9.11 10.69 -9.30
C PRO A 143 -8.98 9.17 -9.13
N ASN A 144 -8.50 8.44 -10.16
CA ASN A 144 -8.28 6.98 -10.11
C ASN A 144 -6.79 6.64 -9.93
#